data_AF-A0A812D9S2-F1
#
_entry.id   AF-A0A812D9S2-F1
#
_cell.length_a   1.000
_cell.length_b   1.000
_cell.length_c   1.000
_cell.angle_alpha   90.00
_cell.angle_beta   90.00
_cell.angle_gamma   90.00
#
_symmetry.space_group_name_H-M   'P 1'
#
loop_
_entity.id
_entity.type
_entity.pdbx_description
1 polymer ?
#
loop_
_entity_poly.entity_id
_entity_poly.type
_entity_poly.pdbx_seq_one_letter_code
_entity_poly.pdbx_strand_id
1 'polypeptide(L)'
;MCLFSKLGELCVDQRPATRKSAGQTLFSTLSAHGSLLQKDTWKKVLWQVLFPLLEHVQKLSSKASTSKDESSGGNILIHHSRDTAEKQWAETRVLTLAGVARTFNSKRMILQTIGDFPRAWSLLLEHIEYSALCPNAEVSLAALKSFQEIIQINKDSKEKGDDLRISRGSVTPPGEEVMNRSSEDGHDAPNKPVQNDSGKVEYNLTLWSTAWRVWLNIGMLSTKPPEGKSQKPYIPSQAFVTALAQTFPPLFHHIKSRFVAADLQKLSTVLRSALSVPVHGDMSPFIIPTYPDLTITPLQESTLNAVQVLIKAIKNGSESMQNMYPDLFDQLLIYIEYGVKPPKYGDVETKNFGSVKGPQVSMIILIKKFSF
;
A
#
# COMPACT_ATOMS: atom_id res chain seq x y z
N MET A 1 -11.39 7.85 26.43
CA MET A 1 -11.70 6.41 26.22
C MET A 1 -13.17 6.16 25.85
N CYS A 2 -14.15 6.54 26.69
CA CYS A 2 -15.58 6.30 26.40
C CYS A 2 -16.02 6.70 24.97
N LEU A 3 -15.62 7.90 24.53
CA LEU A 3 -15.89 8.39 23.17
C LEU A 3 -15.42 7.42 22.07
N PHE A 4 -14.16 6.97 22.12
CA PHE A 4 -13.59 6.08 21.10
C PHE A 4 -14.27 4.71 21.09
N SER A 5 -14.57 4.16 22.26
CA SER A 5 -15.32 2.90 22.38
C SER A 5 -16.71 3.00 21.75
N LYS A 6 -17.47 4.07 22.06
CA LYS A 6 -18.81 4.28 21.50
C LYS A 6 -18.79 4.53 20.00
N LEU A 7 -17.82 5.28 19.49
CA LEU A 7 -17.65 5.45 18.05
C LEU A 7 -17.29 4.12 17.36
N GLY A 8 -16.45 3.29 17.98
CA GLY A 8 -16.12 1.95 17.48
C GLY A 8 -17.33 1.03 17.42
N GLU A 9 -18.19 1.03 18.45
CA GLU A 9 -19.46 0.28 18.47
C GLU A 9 -20.40 0.75 17.34
N LEU A 10 -20.51 2.05 17.08
CA LEU A 10 -21.36 2.60 16.01
C LEU A 10 -20.82 2.30 14.60
N CYS A 11 -19.54 1.99 14.44
CA CYS A 11 -18.96 1.60 13.16
C CYS A 11 -19.45 0.23 12.66
N VAL A 12 -20.12 -0.55 13.50
CA VAL A 12 -20.74 -1.85 13.14
C VAL A 12 -22.26 -1.83 13.21
N ASP A 13 -22.86 -0.64 13.31
CA ASP A 13 -24.31 -0.45 13.31
C ASP A 13 -24.96 -0.99 12.02
N GLN A 14 -26.23 -1.43 12.09
CA GLN A 14 -26.95 -1.94 10.92
C GLN A 14 -27.12 -0.89 9.82
N ARG A 15 -27.23 0.39 10.18
CA ARG A 15 -27.48 1.49 9.24
C ARG A 15 -26.15 1.96 8.62
N PRO A 16 -25.99 1.89 7.28
CA PRO A 16 -24.75 2.31 6.60
C PRO A 16 -24.36 3.77 6.88
N ALA A 17 -25.34 4.67 6.95
CA ALA A 17 -25.11 6.09 7.25
C ALA A 17 -24.51 6.30 8.65
N THR A 18 -24.97 5.54 9.65
CA THR A 18 -24.42 5.55 11.01
C THR A 18 -22.96 5.07 11.01
N ARG A 19 -22.69 3.93 10.35
CA ARG A 19 -21.31 3.40 10.25
C ARG A 19 -20.36 4.40 9.62
N LYS A 20 -20.76 4.99 8.49
CA LYS A 20 -19.95 5.98 7.77
C LYS A 20 -19.68 7.22 8.62
N SER A 21 -20.72 7.77 9.24
CA SER A 21 -20.58 8.95 10.11
C SER A 21 -19.66 8.66 11.31
N ALA A 22 -19.91 7.56 12.03
CA ALA A 22 -19.11 7.16 13.18
C ALA A 22 -17.64 6.91 12.81
N GLY A 23 -17.39 6.22 11.70
CA GLY A 23 -16.03 5.95 11.22
C GLY A 23 -15.29 7.24 10.85
N GLN A 24 -15.94 8.15 10.12
CA GLN A 24 -15.36 9.45 9.79
C GLN A 24 -15.05 10.27 11.04
N THR A 25 -15.97 10.34 12.00
CA THR A 25 -15.75 11.04 13.27
C THR A 25 -14.62 10.42 14.07
N LEU A 26 -14.56 9.08 14.17
CA LEU A 26 -13.51 8.34 14.88
C LEU A 26 -12.12 8.68 14.34
N PHE A 27 -11.90 8.48 13.04
CA PHE A 27 -10.58 8.68 12.45
C PHE A 27 -10.21 10.17 12.34
N SER A 28 -11.16 11.07 12.12
CA SER A 28 -10.90 12.52 12.13
C SER A 28 -10.48 12.99 13.53
N THR A 29 -11.14 12.48 14.58
CA THR A 29 -10.80 12.80 15.98
C THR A 29 -9.41 12.26 16.35
N LEU A 30 -9.08 11.03 15.94
CA LEU A 30 -7.74 10.46 16.16
C LEU A 30 -6.66 11.23 15.40
N SER A 31 -6.94 11.67 14.18
CA SER A 31 -6.02 12.48 13.40
C SER A 31 -5.74 13.83 14.08
N ALA A 32 -6.79 14.58 14.42
CA ALA A 32 -6.71 15.93 14.98
C ALA A 32 -6.18 15.96 16.42
N HIS A 33 -6.66 15.05 17.28
CA HIS A 33 -6.41 15.11 18.72
C HIS A 33 -5.56 13.96 19.26
N GLY A 34 -5.11 13.03 18.41
CA GLY A 34 -4.35 11.86 18.85
C GLY A 34 -3.02 12.18 19.53
N SER A 35 -2.41 13.34 19.27
CA SER A 35 -1.17 13.78 19.95
C SER A 35 -1.39 14.09 21.44
N LEU A 36 -2.62 14.37 21.86
CA LEU A 36 -2.97 14.67 23.25
C LEU A 36 -3.15 13.39 24.10
N LEU A 37 -3.23 12.21 23.46
CA LEU A 37 -3.47 10.96 24.16
C LEU A 37 -2.18 10.47 24.83
N GLN A 38 -2.28 10.14 26.12
CA GLN A 38 -1.21 9.49 26.86
C GLN A 38 -0.95 8.06 26.33
N LYS A 39 0.25 7.52 26.60
CA LYS A 39 0.67 6.18 26.15
C LYS A 39 -0.34 5.07 26.50
N ASP A 40 -0.84 5.04 27.74
CA ASP A 40 -1.84 4.05 28.16
C ASP A 40 -3.18 4.21 27.45
N THR A 41 -3.56 5.45 27.13
CA THR A 41 -4.77 5.72 26.36
C THR A 41 -4.60 5.24 24.92
N TRP A 42 -3.45 5.49 24.30
CA TRP A 42 -3.14 4.95 22.98
C TRP A 42 -3.14 3.42 22.96
N LYS A 43 -2.56 2.79 23.99
CA LYS A 43 -2.59 1.33 24.14
C LYS A 43 -4.04 0.83 24.15
N LYS A 44 -4.91 1.44 24.94
CA LYS A 44 -6.34 1.07 24.99
C LYS A 44 -7.06 1.35 23.66
N VAL A 45 -6.85 2.51 23.03
CA VAL A 45 -7.43 2.82 21.71
C VAL A 45 -7.03 1.76 20.67
N LEU A 46 -5.76 1.38 20.64
CA LEU A 46 -5.25 0.42 19.69
C LEU A 46 -5.86 -0.97 19.90
N TRP A 47 -5.78 -1.48 21.13
CA TRP A 47 -6.13 -2.87 21.45
C TRP A 47 -7.61 -3.10 21.75
N GLN A 48 -8.33 -2.08 22.23
CA GLN A 48 -9.74 -2.21 22.64
C GLN A 48 -10.71 -1.52 21.69
N VAL A 49 -10.21 -0.74 20.72
CA VAL A 49 -11.07 -0.05 19.73
C VAL A 49 -10.66 -0.41 18.31
N LEU A 50 -9.43 -0.08 17.88
CA LEU A 50 -9.06 -0.18 16.46
C LEU A 50 -8.97 -1.62 15.95
N PHE A 51 -8.24 -2.51 16.63
CA PHE A 51 -8.14 -3.90 16.20
C PHE A 51 -9.46 -4.68 16.30
N PRO A 52 -10.22 -4.59 17.42
CA PRO A 52 -11.55 -5.20 17.47
C PRO A 52 -12.48 -4.66 16.38
N LEU A 53 -12.40 -3.37 16.05
CA LEU A 53 -13.18 -2.79 14.95
C LEU A 53 -12.83 -3.44 13.59
N LEU A 54 -11.54 -3.58 13.26
CA LEU A 54 -11.10 -4.25 12.03
C LEU A 54 -11.64 -5.69 11.96
N GLU A 55 -11.51 -6.45 13.05
CA GLU A 55 -11.99 -7.82 13.13
C GLU A 55 -13.52 -7.92 12.93
N HIS A 56 -14.29 -7.10 13.64
CA HIS A 56 -15.75 -7.13 13.54
C HIS A 56 -16.24 -6.75 12.15
N VAL A 57 -15.70 -5.67 11.57
CA VAL A 57 -16.09 -5.21 10.22
C VAL A 57 -15.70 -6.24 9.17
N GLN A 58 -14.53 -6.86 9.30
CA GLN A 58 -14.09 -7.95 8.43
C GLN A 58 -15.07 -9.13 8.50
N LYS A 59 -15.44 -9.57 9.70
CA LYS A 59 -16.38 -10.69 9.92
C LYS A 59 -17.78 -10.41 9.37
N LEU A 60 -18.29 -9.19 9.54
CA LEU A 60 -19.61 -8.79 9.02
C LEU A 60 -19.59 -8.66 7.50
N SER A 61 -18.53 -8.06 6.94
CA SER A 61 -18.33 -7.95 5.49
C SER A 61 -18.26 -9.31 4.80
N SER A 62 -17.54 -10.28 5.37
CA SER A 62 -17.42 -11.63 4.79
C SER A 62 -18.72 -12.46 4.86
N LYS A 63 -19.70 -12.03 5.68
CA LYS A 63 -21.00 -12.70 5.83
C LYS A 63 -22.15 -11.97 5.14
N ALA A 64 -21.89 -10.77 4.62
CA ALA A 64 -22.91 -9.94 4.01
C ALA A 64 -23.48 -10.63 2.76
N SER A 65 -24.80 -10.59 2.61
CA SER A 65 -25.47 -11.21 1.48
C SER A 65 -25.18 -10.46 0.18
N THR A 66 -24.99 -11.26 -0.87
CA THR A 66 -25.00 -10.80 -2.27
C THR A 66 -26.43 -10.68 -2.81
N SER A 67 -27.41 -11.28 -2.11
CA SER A 67 -28.84 -11.22 -2.43
C SER A 67 -29.50 -9.91 -1.97
N LYS A 68 -30.47 -9.45 -2.75
CA LYS A 68 -31.31 -8.29 -2.41
C LYS A 68 -32.26 -8.66 -1.27
N ASP A 69 -32.50 -7.75 -0.32
CA ASP A 69 -33.65 -7.86 0.57
C ASP A 69 -34.93 -7.58 -0.24
N GLU A 70 -35.78 -8.59 -0.46
CA GLU A 70 -37.01 -8.48 -1.24
C GLU A 70 -38.12 -7.66 -0.54
N SER A 71 -37.89 -7.17 0.67
CA SER A 71 -38.89 -6.46 1.48
C SER A 71 -39.06 -4.96 1.15
N SER A 72 -38.42 -4.45 0.09
CA SER A 72 -38.64 -3.09 -0.41
C SER A 72 -39.44 -3.14 -1.72
N GLY A 73 -40.77 -3.20 -1.57
CA GLY A 73 -41.73 -3.10 -2.66
C GLY A 73 -41.62 -1.77 -3.39
N GLY A 74 -41.38 -1.83 -4.70
CA GLY A 74 -41.34 -0.67 -5.57
C GLY A 74 -40.81 -1.04 -6.95
N ASN A 75 -41.72 -1.16 -7.92
CA ASN A 75 -41.45 -1.32 -9.34
C ASN A 75 -40.74 -0.07 -9.90
N ILE A 76 -39.45 0.08 -9.60
CA ILE A 76 -38.61 1.09 -10.24
C ILE A 76 -37.47 0.34 -10.94
N LEU A 77 -37.50 0.36 -12.27
CA LEU A 77 -36.52 -0.23 -13.18
C LEU A 77 -35.29 0.69 -13.34
N ILE A 78 -34.63 1.08 -12.23
CA ILE A 78 -33.46 1.97 -12.28
C ILE A 78 -32.29 1.32 -11.55
N HIS A 79 -31.38 0.68 -12.29
CA HIS A 79 -29.96 0.45 -11.90
C HIS A 79 -29.67 0.14 -10.40
N HIS A 80 -30.26 -0.93 -9.86
CA HIS A 80 -30.12 -1.35 -8.45
C HIS A 80 -28.84 -2.14 -8.13
N SER A 81 -27.76 -1.99 -8.92
CA SER A 81 -26.50 -2.67 -8.65
C SER A 81 -25.82 -2.14 -7.37
N ARG A 82 -26.11 -0.91 -6.94
CA ARG A 82 -25.38 -0.21 -5.85
C ARG A 82 -25.81 -0.58 -4.42
N ASP A 83 -26.93 -1.28 -4.23
CA ASP A 83 -27.58 -1.36 -2.91
C ASP A 83 -27.49 -2.72 -2.21
N THR A 84 -26.56 -3.59 -2.59
CA THR A 84 -26.39 -4.86 -1.86
C THR A 84 -25.75 -4.62 -0.48
N ALA A 85 -26.13 -5.44 0.50
CA ALA A 85 -25.51 -5.42 1.82
C ALA A 85 -23.99 -5.62 1.73
N GLU A 86 -23.54 -6.48 0.82
CA GLU A 86 -22.12 -6.69 0.50
C GLU A 86 -21.39 -5.38 0.16
N LYS A 87 -21.94 -4.55 -0.74
CA LYS A 87 -21.30 -3.29 -1.15
C LYS A 87 -21.21 -2.29 0.00
N GLN A 88 -22.26 -2.17 0.80
CA GLN A 88 -22.26 -1.26 1.95
C GLN A 88 -21.26 -1.71 3.04
N TRP A 89 -21.08 -3.01 3.21
CA TRP A 89 -20.05 -3.54 4.11
C TRP A 89 -18.65 -3.43 3.51
N ALA A 90 -18.49 -3.55 2.19
CA ALA A 90 -17.24 -3.28 1.49
C ALA A 90 -16.79 -1.82 1.72
N GLU A 91 -17.67 -0.84 1.54
CA GLU A 91 -17.39 0.57 1.84
C GLU A 91 -16.96 0.78 3.30
N THR A 92 -17.64 0.11 4.24
CA THR A 92 -17.32 0.19 5.68
C THR A 92 -15.93 -0.40 5.96
N ARG A 93 -15.61 -1.54 5.35
CA ARG A 93 -14.32 -2.22 5.48
C ARG A 93 -13.18 -1.38 4.89
N VAL A 94 -13.41 -0.77 3.74
CA VAL A 94 -12.47 0.17 3.10
C VAL A 94 -12.21 1.37 4.02
N LEU A 95 -13.27 2.01 4.52
CA LEU A 95 -13.17 3.17 5.40
C LEU A 95 -12.36 2.86 6.67
N THR A 96 -12.67 1.73 7.31
CA THR A 96 -12.05 1.34 8.59
C THR A 96 -10.60 0.92 8.43
N LEU A 97 -10.28 0.11 7.42
CA LEU A 97 -8.90 -0.30 7.13
C LEU A 97 -8.02 0.91 6.79
N ALA A 98 -8.48 1.79 5.90
CA ALA A 98 -7.75 3.00 5.52
C ALA A 98 -7.61 3.98 6.70
N GLY A 99 -8.62 4.09 7.57
CA GLY A 99 -8.56 4.89 8.78
C GLY A 99 -7.51 4.40 9.77
N VAL A 100 -7.43 3.08 10.00
CA VAL A 100 -6.42 2.50 10.88
C VAL A 100 -5.02 2.63 10.27
N ALA A 101 -4.83 2.34 8.99
CA ALA A 101 -3.56 2.51 8.29
C ALA A 101 -3.04 3.95 8.38
N ARG A 102 -3.90 4.94 8.11
CA ARG A 102 -3.60 6.38 8.29
C ARG A 102 -3.20 6.73 9.72
N THR A 103 -3.91 6.17 10.70
CA THR A 103 -3.60 6.40 12.12
C THR A 103 -2.22 5.83 12.47
N PHE A 104 -1.89 4.64 11.98
CA PHE A 104 -0.58 4.02 12.15
C PHE A 104 0.55 4.84 11.53
N ASN A 105 0.33 5.38 10.33
CA ASN A 105 1.33 6.18 9.65
C ASN A 105 1.53 7.54 10.35
N SER A 106 0.44 8.29 10.57
CA SER A 106 0.49 9.64 11.15
C SER A 106 0.93 9.69 12.61
N LYS A 107 0.68 8.63 13.40
CA LYS A 107 1.03 8.56 14.82
C LYS A 107 2.16 7.57 15.10
N ARG A 108 2.89 7.13 14.07
CA ARG A 108 3.95 6.11 14.17
C ARG A 108 4.93 6.36 15.31
N MET A 109 5.42 7.59 15.43
CA MET A 109 6.38 7.97 16.47
C MET A 109 5.86 7.72 17.88
N ILE A 110 4.59 8.04 18.14
CA ILE A 110 3.95 7.79 19.45
C ILE A 110 3.72 6.29 19.63
N LEU A 111 3.20 5.61 18.60
CA LEU A 111 2.88 4.19 18.66
C LEU A 111 4.10 3.31 18.93
N GLN A 112 5.27 3.68 18.40
CA GLN A 112 6.54 3.00 18.68
C GLN A 112 6.96 3.08 20.16
N THR A 113 6.44 4.04 20.94
CA THR A 113 6.77 4.18 22.36
C THR A 113 5.92 3.31 23.31
N ILE A 114 4.92 2.59 22.77
CA ILE A 114 3.94 1.80 23.56
C ILE A 114 4.46 0.39 23.91
N GLY A 115 5.65 0.01 23.42
CA GLY A 115 6.31 -1.28 23.70
C GLY A 115 5.81 -2.44 22.83
N ASP A 116 4.51 -2.49 22.52
CA ASP A 116 3.88 -3.58 21.76
C ASP A 116 3.75 -3.30 20.24
N PHE A 117 4.52 -2.34 19.72
CA PHE A 117 4.38 -1.90 18.32
C PHE A 117 4.65 -2.99 17.28
N PRO A 118 5.63 -3.92 17.42
CA PRO A 118 5.83 -4.99 16.45
C PRO A 118 4.60 -5.90 16.32
N ARG A 119 3.96 -6.22 17.45
CA ARG A 119 2.73 -7.02 17.45
C ARG A 119 1.61 -6.28 16.72
N ALA A 120 1.45 -4.99 17.02
CA ALA A 120 0.46 -4.16 16.36
C ALA A 120 0.72 -4.02 14.84
N TRP A 121 1.99 -3.86 14.45
CA TRP A 121 2.40 -3.81 13.05
C TRP A 121 2.05 -5.12 12.32
N SER A 122 2.40 -6.27 12.90
CA SER A 122 2.07 -7.58 12.33
C SER A 122 0.56 -7.79 12.18
N LEU A 123 -0.24 -7.42 13.17
CA LEU A 123 -1.71 -7.54 13.10
C LEU A 123 -2.33 -6.62 12.05
N LEU A 124 -1.84 -5.38 11.93
CA LEU A 124 -2.29 -4.48 10.85
C LEU A 124 -1.98 -5.08 9.48
N LEU A 125 -0.77 -5.62 9.31
CA LEU A 125 -0.36 -6.27 8.07
C LEU A 125 -1.20 -7.52 7.75
N GLU A 126 -1.58 -8.30 8.76
CA GLU A 126 -2.48 -9.45 8.60
C GLU A 126 -3.88 -9.04 8.11
N HIS A 127 -4.46 -7.97 8.69
CA HIS A 127 -5.74 -7.44 8.20
C HIS A 127 -5.66 -6.89 6.77
N ILE A 128 -4.53 -6.26 6.43
CA ILE A 128 -4.25 -5.80 5.07
C ILE A 128 -4.14 -6.99 4.11
N GLU A 129 -3.36 -8.02 4.46
CA GLU A 129 -3.18 -9.24 3.66
C GLU A 129 -4.53 -9.92 3.40
N TYR A 130 -5.32 -10.16 4.46
CA TYR A 130 -6.64 -10.77 4.35
C TYR A 130 -7.60 -9.93 3.49
N SER A 131 -7.51 -8.60 3.55
CA SER A 131 -8.35 -7.71 2.74
C SER A 131 -7.89 -7.61 1.28
N ALA A 132 -6.59 -7.64 1.02
CA ALA A 132 -6.02 -7.67 -0.33
C ALA A 132 -6.35 -8.96 -1.08
N LEU A 133 -6.53 -10.07 -0.35
CA LEU A 133 -6.88 -11.39 -0.91
C LEU A 133 -8.40 -11.66 -0.97
N CYS A 134 -9.21 -10.69 -0.54
CA CYS A 134 -10.66 -10.81 -0.63
C CYS A 134 -11.12 -10.72 -2.11
N PRO A 135 -12.04 -11.57 -2.58
CA PRO A 135 -12.56 -11.54 -3.96
C PRO A 135 -13.54 -10.38 -4.20
N ASN A 136 -13.18 -9.18 -3.76
CA ASN A 136 -13.92 -7.94 -3.95
C ASN A 136 -12.93 -6.87 -4.40
N ALA A 137 -13.12 -6.34 -5.61
CA ALA A 137 -12.17 -5.42 -6.25
C ALA A 137 -11.98 -4.10 -5.49
N GLU A 138 -13.02 -3.62 -4.80
CA GLU A 138 -12.96 -2.39 -4.03
C GLU A 138 -12.15 -2.59 -2.75
N VAL A 139 -12.47 -3.64 -1.99
CA VAL A 139 -11.77 -3.98 -0.74
C VAL A 139 -10.31 -4.33 -1.00
N SER A 140 -10.04 -5.17 -1.99
CA SER A 140 -8.67 -5.61 -2.31
C SER A 140 -7.77 -4.45 -2.74
N LEU A 141 -8.25 -3.58 -3.64
CA LEU A 141 -7.51 -2.41 -4.06
C LEU A 141 -7.28 -1.42 -2.91
N ALA A 142 -8.28 -1.19 -2.08
CA ALA A 142 -8.15 -0.30 -0.92
C ALA A 142 -7.16 -0.83 0.12
N ALA A 143 -7.13 -2.15 0.35
CA ALA A 143 -6.17 -2.78 1.24
C ALA A 143 -4.73 -2.58 0.75
N LEU A 144 -4.51 -2.76 -0.56
CA LEU A 144 -3.20 -2.54 -1.17
C LEU A 144 -2.76 -1.07 -1.13
N LYS A 145 -3.69 -0.12 -1.32
CA LYS A 145 -3.42 1.31 -1.11
C LYS A 145 -3.09 1.63 0.34
N SER A 146 -3.78 1.01 1.29
CA SER A 146 -3.50 1.15 2.72
C SER A 146 -2.11 0.61 3.06
N PHE A 147 -1.69 -0.49 2.42
CA PHE A 147 -0.34 -1.04 2.53
C PHE A 147 0.73 -0.09 1.96
N GLN A 148 0.49 0.51 0.79
CA GLN A 148 1.38 1.52 0.22
C GLN A 148 1.58 2.72 1.15
N GLU A 149 0.51 3.19 1.76
CA GLU A 149 0.53 4.33 2.68
C GLU A 149 1.44 4.08 3.90
N ILE A 150 1.32 2.91 4.54
CA ILE A 150 2.12 2.60 5.75
C ILE A 150 3.60 2.31 5.46
N ILE A 151 3.97 2.08 4.19
CA ILE A 151 5.37 1.85 3.77
C ILE A 151 6.05 3.18 3.41
N GLN A 152 5.31 4.16 2.91
CA GLN A 152 5.84 5.44 2.45
C GLN A 152 6.09 6.43 3.61
N ILE A 153 7.01 6.07 4.52
CA ILE A 153 7.30 6.85 5.75
C ILE A 153 7.90 8.24 5.48
N ASN A 154 8.48 8.49 4.29
CA ASN A 154 9.42 9.60 4.07
C ASN A 154 9.04 10.63 2.99
N LYS A 155 7.78 10.71 2.54
CA LYS A 155 7.40 11.76 1.56
C LYS A 155 7.05 13.11 2.22
N ASP A 156 6.37 13.11 3.36
CA ASP A 156 5.87 14.37 3.94
C ASP A 156 6.92 15.24 4.63
N SER A 157 8.11 14.70 4.93
CA SER A 157 9.17 15.43 5.65
C SER A 157 10.20 16.12 4.75
N LYS A 158 10.27 15.75 3.47
CA LYS A 158 11.30 16.28 2.54
C LYS A 158 10.78 17.37 1.59
N GLU A 159 9.48 17.53 1.41
CA GLU A 159 8.91 18.50 0.46
C GLU A 159 8.47 19.84 1.09
N LYS A 160 8.55 20.00 2.42
CA LYS A 160 8.20 21.27 3.12
C LYS A 160 9.40 22.14 3.52
N GLY A 161 10.58 21.85 2.97
CA GLY A 161 11.84 22.44 3.42
C GLY A 161 12.29 23.74 2.76
N ASP A 162 11.73 24.16 1.62
CA ASP A 162 12.43 25.17 0.79
C ASP A 162 11.59 26.29 0.16
N ASP A 163 10.32 26.48 0.55
CA ASP A 163 9.43 27.42 -0.17
C ASP A 163 8.77 28.51 0.69
N LEU A 164 9.43 29.00 1.74
CA LEU A 164 9.01 30.24 2.43
C LEU A 164 10.19 31.11 2.84
N ARG A 165 10.90 31.65 1.85
CA ARG A 165 11.61 32.93 1.97
C ARG A 165 11.04 33.88 0.93
N ILE A 166 10.12 34.77 1.32
CA ILE A 166 9.95 36.13 0.78
C ILE A 166 9.08 36.95 1.76
N SER A 167 9.66 38.07 2.19
CA SER A 167 9.09 39.35 2.64
C SER A 167 7.82 39.39 3.50
N ARG A 168 8.02 39.84 4.75
CA ARG A 168 7.12 40.86 5.33
C ARG A 168 7.92 41.87 6.16
N GLY A 169 7.65 43.13 5.87
CA GLY A 169 8.49 44.28 6.21
C GLY A 169 8.60 44.62 7.69
N SER A 170 9.75 45.24 7.95
CA SER A 170 10.08 46.19 9.00
C SER A 170 8.91 46.83 9.75
N VAL A 171 8.87 46.63 11.06
CA VAL A 171 8.58 47.69 12.05
C VAL A 171 9.46 47.43 13.28
N THR A 172 10.45 48.29 13.48
CA THR A 172 11.26 48.41 14.71
C THR A 172 10.54 49.25 15.76
N PRO A 173 10.49 48.85 17.04
CA PRO A 173 10.36 49.77 18.16
C PRO A 173 11.74 50.12 18.75
N PRO A 174 11.90 51.29 19.40
CA PRO A 174 13.20 51.84 19.76
C PRO A 174 13.68 51.43 21.16
N GLY A 175 14.99 51.19 21.25
CA GLY A 175 15.91 51.57 22.33
C GLY A 175 15.64 51.11 23.76
N GLU A 176 16.52 50.27 24.28
CA GLU A 176 17.31 50.59 25.49
C GLU A 176 18.56 49.69 25.52
N GLU A 177 19.72 50.33 25.51
CA GLU A 177 21.05 49.72 25.67
C GLU A 177 21.27 49.32 27.13
N VAL A 178 21.70 48.08 27.45
CA VAL A 178 22.60 47.85 28.59
C VAL A 178 23.47 46.58 28.38
N MET A 179 24.76 46.83 28.14
CA MET A 179 25.98 46.13 28.58
C MET A 179 26.20 44.62 28.29
N ASN A 180 27.22 44.39 27.45
CA ASN A 180 28.07 43.20 27.45
C ASN A 180 28.70 42.95 28.84
N ARG A 181 28.69 41.69 29.28
CA ARG A 181 29.68 41.14 30.22
C ARG A 181 30.15 39.78 29.75
N SER A 182 31.40 39.75 29.31
CA SER A 182 32.22 38.57 29.12
C SER A 182 32.54 37.95 30.48
N SER A 183 32.32 36.65 30.65
CA SER A 183 32.97 35.86 31.71
C SER A 183 33.10 34.43 31.21
N GLU A 184 34.35 34.01 31.07
CA GLU A 184 34.76 32.62 30.93
C GLU A 184 34.36 31.86 32.19
N ASP A 185 33.70 30.71 32.05
CA ASP A 185 33.79 29.66 33.06
C ASP A 185 33.54 28.30 32.38
N GLY A 186 34.55 27.43 32.48
CA GLY A 186 34.53 26.11 31.91
C GLY A 186 33.77 25.15 32.82
N HIS A 187 32.75 24.47 32.31
CA HIS A 187 32.12 23.33 32.97
C HIS A 187 31.85 22.20 31.97
N ASP A 188 32.20 21.00 32.40
CA ASP A 188 32.11 19.71 31.72
C ASP A 188 30.83 19.50 30.90
N ALA A 189 31.01 19.11 29.64
CA ALA A 189 29.95 18.55 28.83
C ALA A 189 29.57 17.16 29.40
N PRO A 190 28.31 16.90 29.77
CA PRO A 190 27.91 15.55 30.13
C PRO A 190 27.91 14.70 28.85
N ASN A 191 28.71 13.63 28.88
CA ASN A 191 28.72 12.54 27.91
C ASN A 191 27.29 12.20 27.46
N LYS A 192 26.98 12.42 26.18
CA LYS A 192 25.77 11.85 25.57
C LYS A 192 25.87 10.33 25.70
N PRO A 193 24.85 9.64 26.23
CA PRO A 193 24.88 8.18 26.31
C PRO A 193 24.95 7.64 24.87
N VAL A 194 25.93 6.79 24.61
CA VAL A 194 26.04 5.99 23.38
C VAL A 194 24.76 5.17 23.28
N GLN A 195 23.79 5.64 22.49
CA GLN A 195 22.54 4.95 22.27
C GLN A 195 22.79 3.66 21.51
N ASN A 196 22.12 2.61 21.96
CA ASN A 196 22.18 1.23 21.46
C ASN A 196 21.58 1.15 20.04
N ASP A 197 22.35 1.61 19.03
CA ASP A 197 21.89 1.78 17.64
C ASP A 197 21.64 0.43 16.94
N SER A 198 22.38 -0.61 17.32
CA SER A 198 22.25 -1.98 16.80
C SER A 198 20.86 -2.57 17.01
N GLY A 199 20.31 -2.48 18.22
CA GLY A 199 18.98 -3.00 18.54
C GLY A 199 17.85 -2.27 17.80
N LYS A 200 18.04 -0.98 17.49
CA LYS A 200 17.07 -0.19 16.71
C LYS A 200 17.10 -0.56 15.23
N VAL A 201 18.27 -0.86 14.67
CA VAL A 201 18.41 -1.33 13.28
C VAL A 201 17.78 -2.71 13.09
N GLU A 202 18.06 -3.66 13.97
CA GLU A 202 17.47 -5.01 13.94
C GLU A 202 15.94 -4.96 14.11
N TYR A 203 15.47 -4.15 15.06
CA TYR A 203 14.05 -3.90 15.27
C TYR A 203 13.36 -3.39 14.00
N ASN A 204 13.94 -2.41 13.30
CA ASN A 204 13.35 -1.93 12.04
C ASN A 204 13.40 -3.01 10.95
N LEU A 205 14.50 -3.78 10.87
CA LEU A 205 14.65 -4.85 9.89
C LEU A 205 13.57 -5.93 10.02
N THR A 206 13.19 -6.31 11.25
CA THR A 206 12.12 -7.30 11.49
C THR A 206 10.75 -6.80 11.03
N LEU A 207 10.42 -5.53 11.30
CA LEU A 207 9.16 -4.91 10.83
C LEU A 207 9.06 -4.92 9.30
N TRP A 208 10.13 -4.54 8.61
CA TRP A 208 10.16 -4.47 7.16
C TRP A 208 10.27 -5.84 6.49
N SER A 209 10.89 -6.80 7.15
CA SER A 209 10.87 -8.19 6.70
C SER A 209 9.48 -8.80 6.80
N THR A 210 8.71 -8.43 7.82
CA THR A 210 7.29 -8.80 7.93
C THR A 210 6.47 -8.17 6.79
N ALA A 211 6.66 -6.88 6.51
CA ALA A 211 6.00 -6.20 5.39
C ALA A 211 6.35 -6.83 4.04
N TRP A 212 7.62 -7.16 3.81
CA TRP A 212 8.07 -7.88 2.62
C TRP A 212 7.38 -9.23 2.44
N ARG A 213 7.30 -10.04 3.50
CA ARG A 213 6.60 -11.32 3.49
C ARG A 213 5.13 -11.14 3.11
N VAL A 214 4.46 -10.16 3.70
CA VAL A 214 3.05 -9.87 3.40
C VAL A 214 2.86 -9.42 1.95
N TRP A 215 3.72 -8.53 1.43
CA TRP A 215 3.65 -8.13 0.02
C TRP A 215 3.84 -9.30 -0.93
N LEU A 216 4.81 -10.18 -0.65
CA LEU A 216 5.04 -11.40 -1.42
C LEU A 216 3.81 -12.31 -1.38
N ASN A 217 3.24 -12.56 -0.20
CA ASN A 217 2.05 -13.39 -0.06
C ASN A 217 0.86 -12.82 -0.85
N ILE A 218 0.60 -11.50 -0.73
CA ILE A 218 -0.44 -10.82 -1.50
C ILE A 218 -0.20 -11.07 -2.98
N GLY A 219 1.01 -10.75 -3.49
CA GLY A 219 1.31 -10.87 -4.90
C GLY A 219 1.19 -12.30 -5.43
N MET A 220 1.74 -13.28 -4.71
CA MET A 220 1.72 -14.69 -5.12
C MET A 220 0.32 -15.29 -5.10
N LEU A 221 -0.50 -14.97 -4.09
CA LEU A 221 -1.84 -15.55 -3.94
C LEU A 221 -2.88 -14.81 -4.80
N SER A 222 -2.83 -13.48 -4.90
CA SER A 222 -3.81 -12.70 -5.67
C SER A 222 -3.66 -12.88 -7.18
N THR A 223 -2.46 -13.20 -7.66
CA THR A 223 -2.16 -13.38 -9.10
C THR A 223 -2.00 -14.85 -9.50
N LYS A 224 -2.38 -15.78 -8.60
CA LYS A 224 -2.38 -17.20 -8.91
C LYS A 224 -3.44 -17.48 -10.00
N PRO A 225 -3.08 -18.13 -11.12
CA PRO A 225 -4.07 -18.55 -12.09
C PRO A 225 -5.10 -19.49 -11.46
N PRO A 226 -6.37 -19.40 -11.88
CA PRO A 226 -7.41 -20.26 -11.35
C PRO A 226 -7.19 -21.71 -11.77
N GLU A 227 -7.27 -22.62 -10.78
CA GLU A 227 -7.14 -24.06 -10.98
C GLU A 227 -8.54 -24.68 -11.12
N GLY A 228 -8.80 -25.34 -12.26
CA GLY A 228 -10.04 -26.09 -12.51
C GLY A 228 -11.20 -25.31 -13.14
N LYS A 229 -12.21 -26.04 -13.62
CA LYS A 229 -13.43 -25.52 -14.30
C LYS A 229 -14.42 -24.88 -13.32
N SER A 230 -13.95 -24.00 -12.44
CA SER A 230 -14.79 -23.22 -11.53
C SER A 230 -15.65 -22.23 -12.34
N GLN A 231 -16.94 -22.09 -12.02
CA GLN A 231 -17.90 -21.36 -12.85
C GLN A 231 -17.68 -19.83 -12.99
N LYS A 232 -16.70 -19.23 -12.29
CA LYS A 232 -16.13 -17.88 -12.54
C LYS A 232 -15.03 -17.60 -11.49
N PRO A 233 -13.75 -17.83 -11.79
CA PRO A 233 -12.68 -17.45 -10.87
C PRO A 233 -12.59 -15.93 -10.72
N TYR A 234 -12.29 -15.46 -9.50
CA TYR A 234 -11.99 -14.04 -9.27
C TYR A 234 -10.63 -13.72 -9.90
N ILE A 235 -10.60 -12.67 -10.73
CA ILE A 235 -9.39 -12.18 -11.37
C ILE A 235 -9.15 -10.76 -10.87
N PRO A 236 -7.96 -10.43 -10.34
CA PRO A 236 -7.69 -9.11 -9.82
C PRO A 236 -7.77 -8.04 -10.92
N SER A 237 -8.21 -6.84 -10.55
CA SER A 237 -8.32 -5.74 -11.50
C SER A 237 -6.95 -5.22 -11.94
N GLN A 238 -6.88 -4.58 -13.12
CA GLN A 238 -5.65 -3.94 -13.61
C GLN A 238 -5.15 -2.85 -12.65
N ALA A 239 -6.05 -2.12 -11.99
CA ALA A 239 -5.70 -1.15 -10.96
C ALA A 239 -5.02 -1.81 -9.75
N PHE A 240 -5.49 -2.99 -9.33
CA PHE A 240 -4.89 -3.75 -8.23
C PHE A 240 -3.47 -4.21 -8.59
N VAL A 241 -3.28 -4.90 -9.72
CA VAL A 241 -1.94 -5.40 -10.09
C VAL A 241 -0.96 -4.27 -10.41
N THR A 242 -1.45 -3.13 -10.92
CA THR A 242 -0.62 -1.93 -11.09
C THR A 242 -0.15 -1.40 -9.73
N ALA A 243 -1.06 -1.23 -8.77
CA ALA A 243 -0.71 -0.82 -7.41
C ALA A 243 0.25 -1.82 -6.73
N LEU A 244 0.12 -3.12 -7.02
CA LEU A 244 1.00 -4.16 -6.48
C LEU A 244 2.44 -3.94 -6.92
N ALA A 245 2.66 -3.72 -8.23
CA ALA A 245 3.96 -3.42 -8.79
C ALA A 245 4.53 -2.09 -8.25
N GLN A 246 3.70 -1.04 -8.15
CA GLN A 246 4.10 0.27 -7.60
C GLN A 246 4.53 0.23 -6.13
N THR A 247 4.12 -0.80 -5.39
CA THR A 247 4.48 -0.96 -3.97
C THR A 247 5.92 -1.42 -3.80
N PHE A 248 6.49 -2.13 -4.77
CA PHE A 248 7.84 -2.67 -4.64
C PHE A 248 8.91 -1.60 -4.43
N PRO A 249 9.04 -0.54 -5.26
CA PRO A 249 10.07 0.46 -5.06
C PRO A 249 10.14 1.06 -3.64
N PRO A 250 9.06 1.60 -3.04
CA PRO A 250 9.14 2.12 -1.68
C PRO A 250 9.43 1.03 -0.64
N LEU A 251 8.93 -0.19 -0.82
CA LEU A 251 9.21 -1.29 0.10
C LEU A 251 10.68 -1.73 0.03
N PHE A 252 11.23 -1.80 -1.18
CA PHE A 252 12.63 -2.17 -1.43
C PHE A 252 13.61 -1.26 -0.70
N HIS A 253 13.33 0.05 -0.61
CA HIS A 253 14.19 0.98 0.15
C HIS A 253 14.41 0.54 1.60
N HIS A 254 13.43 -0.09 2.23
CA HIS A 254 13.52 -0.53 3.62
C HIS A 254 14.21 -1.88 3.81
N ILE A 255 14.23 -2.72 2.76
CA ILE A 255 14.78 -4.09 2.83
C ILE A 255 16.07 -4.25 2.01
N LYS A 256 16.52 -3.21 1.30
CA LYS A 256 17.67 -3.24 0.39
C LYS A 256 18.91 -3.82 1.03
N SER A 257 19.17 -3.51 2.30
CA SER A 257 20.38 -3.96 3.03
C SER A 257 20.47 -5.46 3.22
N ARG A 258 19.35 -6.18 3.23
CA ARG A 258 19.27 -7.64 3.43
C ARG A 258 18.82 -8.40 2.19
N PHE A 259 18.65 -7.71 1.06
CA PHE A 259 18.04 -8.26 -0.12
C PHE A 259 19.01 -9.24 -0.81
N VAL A 260 18.54 -10.44 -1.14
CA VAL A 260 19.35 -11.52 -1.71
C VAL A 260 18.73 -12.11 -2.98
N ALA A 261 19.48 -12.96 -3.69
CA ALA A 261 19.02 -13.63 -4.92
C ALA A 261 17.67 -14.35 -4.75
N ALA A 262 17.45 -15.01 -3.61
CA ALA A 262 16.17 -15.65 -3.30
C ALA A 262 15.00 -14.66 -3.20
N ASP A 263 15.24 -13.43 -2.74
CA ASP A 263 14.23 -12.37 -2.74
C ASP A 263 13.95 -11.86 -4.16
N LEU A 264 14.99 -11.74 -4.99
CA LEU A 264 14.84 -11.40 -6.41
C LEU A 264 13.97 -12.42 -7.13
N GLN A 265 14.24 -13.72 -7.00
CA GLN A 265 13.43 -14.76 -7.65
C GLN A 265 11.94 -14.70 -7.26
N LYS A 266 11.65 -14.39 -5.99
CA LYS A 266 10.27 -14.18 -5.52
C LYS A 266 9.66 -12.90 -6.11
N LEU A 267 10.40 -11.79 -6.14
CA LEU A 267 10.00 -10.56 -6.82
C LEU A 267 9.68 -10.80 -8.30
N SER A 268 10.57 -11.46 -9.03
CA SER A 268 10.41 -11.79 -10.45
C SER A 268 9.14 -12.62 -10.66
N THR A 269 8.84 -13.55 -9.76
CA THR A 269 7.63 -14.37 -9.82
C THR A 269 6.36 -13.55 -9.62
N VAL A 270 6.35 -12.63 -8.63
CA VAL A 270 5.20 -11.71 -8.42
C VAL A 270 4.99 -10.81 -9.65
N LEU A 271 6.04 -10.18 -10.17
CA LEU A 271 5.93 -9.27 -11.32
C LEU A 271 5.51 -10.01 -12.60
N ARG A 272 6.05 -11.20 -12.87
CA ARG A 272 5.64 -12.05 -14.00
C ARG A 272 4.18 -12.47 -13.89
N SER A 273 3.75 -12.89 -12.71
CA SER A 273 2.37 -13.33 -12.46
C SER A 273 1.39 -12.15 -12.61
N ALA A 274 1.75 -10.97 -12.09
CA ALA A 274 0.99 -9.73 -12.28
C ALA A 274 0.85 -9.34 -13.76
N LEU A 275 1.94 -9.37 -14.54
CA LEU A 275 1.92 -9.12 -15.99
C LEU A 275 1.12 -10.16 -16.79
N SER A 276 0.98 -11.36 -16.24
CA SER A 276 0.18 -12.41 -16.86
C SER A 276 -1.32 -12.21 -16.62
N VAL A 277 -1.73 -11.41 -15.62
CA VAL A 277 -3.14 -11.17 -15.33
C VAL A 277 -3.81 -10.49 -16.53
N PRO A 278 -4.87 -11.11 -17.10
CA PRO A 278 -5.51 -10.59 -18.28
C PRO A 278 -6.26 -9.28 -18.00
N VAL A 279 -6.39 -8.45 -19.04
CA VAL A 279 -7.25 -7.26 -18.99
C VAL A 279 -8.70 -7.73 -19.20
N HIS A 280 -9.52 -7.61 -18.16
CA HIS A 280 -10.94 -7.98 -18.18
C HIS A 280 -11.83 -6.77 -17.85
N GLY A 281 -13.05 -6.77 -18.41
CA GLY A 281 -14.08 -5.77 -18.16
C GLY A 281 -14.14 -4.62 -19.18
N ASP A 282 -15.03 -3.66 -18.93
CA ASP A 282 -15.38 -2.55 -19.84
C ASP A 282 -14.24 -1.55 -20.06
N MET A 283 -13.15 -1.66 -19.29
CA MET A 283 -11.97 -0.80 -19.39
C MET A 283 -10.93 -1.30 -20.41
N SER A 284 -11.13 -2.48 -21.01
CA SER A 284 -10.17 -3.04 -21.99
C SER A 284 -9.84 -2.10 -23.17
N PRO A 285 -10.77 -1.31 -23.74
CA PRO A 285 -10.45 -0.42 -24.86
C PRO A 285 -9.57 0.76 -24.46
N PHE A 286 -9.53 1.12 -23.17
CA PHE A 286 -8.74 2.25 -22.65
C PHE A 286 -7.35 1.83 -22.14
N ILE A 287 -7.13 0.53 -21.97
CA ILE A 287 -5.88 -0.03 -21.44
C ILE A 287 -5.04 -0.63 -22.58
N ILE A 288 -5.69 -1.22 -23.58
CA ILE A 288 -4.99 -1.84 -24.70
C ILE A 288 -4.59 -0.74 -25.69
N PRO A 289 -3.28 -0.55 -25.97
CA PRO A 289 -2.82 0.47 -26.90
C PRO A 289 -3.40 0.22 -28.30
N THR A 290 -4.06 1.23 -28.86
CA THR A 290 -4.53 1.22 -30.25
C THR A 290 -3.50 1.87 -31.16
N TYR A 291 -3.10 1.17 -32.21
CA TYR A 291 -2.22 1.72 -33.25
C TYR A 291 -2.84 3.00 -33.85
N PRO A 292 -2.07 4.09 -34.07
CA PRO A 292 -0.62 4.22 -33.99
C PRO A 292 -0.04 4.63 -32.61
N ASP A 293 -0.89 4.87 -31.60
CA ASP A 293 -0.45 5.31 -30.27
C ASP A 293 0.02 4.13 -29.42
N LEU A 294 1.31 3.84 -29.56
CA LEU A 294 2.00 2.75 -28.87
C LEU A 294 2.40 3.17 -27.45
N THR A 295 1.44 3.24 -26.54
CA THR A 295 1.69 3.53 -25.12
C THR A 295 1.96 2.25 -24.33
N ILE A 296 2.75 2.36 -23.26
CA ILE A 296 2.89 1.29 -22.26
C ILE A 296 1.73 1.38 -21.27
N THR A 297 1.24 0.23 -20.81
CA THR A 297 0.18 0.22 -19.79
C THR A 297 0.73 0.70 -18.44
N PRO A 298 -0.13 1.21 -17.53
CA PRO A 298 0.31 1.59 -16.18
C PRO A 298 1.00 0.44 -15.42
N LEU A 299 0.55 -0.81 -15.64
CA LEU A 299 1.18 -1.99 -15.06
C LEU A 299 2.59 -2.22 -15.61
N GLN A 300 2.76 -2.12 -16.93
CA GLN A 300 4.06 -2.25 -17.58
C GLN A 300 5.01 -1.14 -17.13
N GLU A 301 4.55 0.11 -17.08
CA GLU A 301 5.34 1.25 -16.58
C GLU A 301 5.78 1.04 -15.13
N SER A 302 4.87 0.58 -14.27
CA SER A 302 5.17 0.31 -12.86
C SER A 302 6.16 -0.84 -12.70
N THR A 303 6.08 -1.86 -13.57
CA THR A 303 7.03 -2.97 -13.61
C THR A 303 8.41 -2.52 -14.11
N LEU A 304 8.45 -1.70 -15.15
CA LEU A 304 9.69 -1.07 -15.64
C LEU A 304 10.38 -0.27 -14.52
N ASN A 305 9.63 0.56 -13.80
CA ASN A 305 10.17 1.31 -12.67
C ASN A 305 10.73 0.39 -11.57
N ALA A 306 10.01 -0.68 -11.22
CA ALA A 306 10.47 -1.67 -10.26
C ALA A 306 11.82 -2.30 -10.67
N VAL A 307 11.95 -2.70 -11.94
CA VAL A 307 13.18 -3.28 -12.47
C VAL A 307 14.29 -2.23 -12.57
N GLN A 308 14.01 -1.00 -12.96
CA GLN A 308 15.00 0.09 -13.00
C GLN A 308 15.59 0.39 -11.62
N VAL A 309 14.76 0.41 -10.58
CA VAL A 309 15.21 0.56 -9.18
C VAL A 309 16.13 -0.58 -8.79
N LEU A 310 15.80 -1.81 -9.19
CA LEU A 310 16.63 -2.98 -8.96
C LEU A 310 17.96 -2.93 -9.72
N ILE A 311 17.95 -2.61 -11.02
CA ILE A 311 19.16 -2.44 -11.85
C ILE A 311 20.09 -1.43 -11.19
N LYS A 312 19.56 -0.26 -10.80
CA LYS A 312 20.35 0.77 -10.12
C LYS A 312 20.92 0.29 -8.79
N ALA A 313 20.18 -0.55 -8.06
CA ALA A 313 20.62 -1.08 -6.78
C ALA A 313 21.68 -2.18 -6.91
N ILE A 314 21.58 -3.05 -7.91
CA ILE A 314 22.57 -4.09 -8.22
C ILE A 314 23.85 -3.44 -8.75
N LYS A 315 23.72 -2.51 -9.71
CA LYS A 315 24.86 -1.78 -10.31
C LYS A 315 25.72 -1.05 -9.29
N ASN A 316 25.08 -0.41 -8.31
CA ASN A 316 25.75 0.34 -7.25
C ASN A 316 25.88 -0.45 -5.94
N GLY A 317 25.59 -1.75 -5.96
CA GLY A 317 25.55 -2.61 -4.78
C GLY A 317 26.89 -3.27 -4.46
N SER A 318 26.92 -4.02 -3.36
CA SER A 318 28.02 -4.92 -3.00
C SER A 318 28.22 -6.02 -4.04
N GLU A 319 29.36 -6.72 -3.99
CA GLU A 319 29.62 -7.90 -4.82
C GLU A 319 28.50 -8.97 -4.69
N SER A 320 27.98 -9.17 -3.47
CA SER A 320 26.83 -10.06 -3.22
C SER A 320 25.56 -9.64 -3.97
N MET A 321 25.34 -8.33 -4.17
CA MET A 321 24.22 -7.83 -4.96
C MET A 321 24.50 -7.98 -6.46
N GLN A 322 25.73 -7.78 -6.90
CA GLN A 322 26.14 -7.95 -8.29
C GLN A 322 26.03 -9.42 -8.74
N ASN A 323 26.19 -10.38 -7.84
CA ASN A 323 25.94 -11.80 -8.13
C ASN A 323 24.49 -12.12 -8.56
N MET A 324 23.55 -11.17 -8.43
CA MET A 324 22.18 -11.28 -8.93
C MET A 324 22.00 -10.87 -10.41
N TYR A 325 23.05 -10.45 -11.11
CA TYR A 325 22.95 -10.12 -12.54
C TYR A 325 22.34 -11.25 -13.40
N PRO A 326 22.72 -12.54 -13.22
CA PRO A 326 22.11 -13.63 -13.98
C PRO A 326 20.59 -13.70 -13.81
N ASP A 327 20.11 -13.66 -12.56
CA ASP A 327 18.67 -13.68 -12.24
C ASP A 327 17.93 -12.49 -12.86
N LEU A 328 18.55 -11.30 -12.86
CA LEU A 328 18.02 -10.09 -13.49
C LEU A 328 17.95 -10.23 -15.01
N PHE A 329 18.98 -10.77 -15.65
CA PHE A 329 18.97 -11.00 -17.10
C PHE A 329 17.91 -12.03 -17.51
N ASP A 330 17.77 -13.12 -16.75
CA ASP A 330 16.70 -14.10 -16.99
C ASP A 330 15.31 -13.45 -16.93
N GLN A 331 15.09 -12.57 -15.95
CA GLN A 331 13.84 -11.83 -15.85
C GLN A 331 13.61 -10.89 -17.05
N LEU A 332 14.64 -10.17 -17.50
CA LEU A 332 14.56 -9.30 -18.67
C LEU A 332 14.28 -10.08 -19.96
N LEU A 333 14.90 -11.26 -20.12
CA LEU A 333 14.67 -12.17 -21.25
C LEU A 333 13.21 -12.64 -21.31
N ILE A 334 12.61 -12.94 -20.16
CA ILE A 334 11.17 -13.29 -20.10
C ILE A 334 10.29 -12.11 -20.53
N TYR A 335 10.64 -10.89 -20.13
CA TYR A 335 9.90 -9.69 -20.59
C TYR A 335 10.06 -9.45 -22.09
N ILE A 336 11.21 -9.82 -22.67
CA ILE A 336 11.41 -9.83 -24.12
C ILE A 336 10.49 -10.85 -24.78
N GLU A 337 10.40 -12.07 -24.23
CA GLU A 337 9.47 -13.10 -24.72
C GLU A 337 8.03 -12.59 -24.72
N TYR A 338 7.60 -11.87 -23.69
CA TYR A 338 6.24 -11.30 -23.60
C TYR A 338 5.90 -10.32 -24.73
N GLY A 339 6.89 -9.68 -25.35
CA GLY A 339 6.66 -8.80 -26.50
C GLY A 339 6.44 -9.53 -27.82
N VAL A 340 6.91 -10.78 -27.91
CA VAL A 340 6.70 -11.65 -29.07
C VAL A 340 5.48 -12.55 -28.85
N LYS A 341 5.32 -13.06 -27.63
CA LYS A 341 4.30 -14.03 -27.25
C LYS A 341 3.63 -13.58 -25.94
N PRO A 342 2.34 -13.21 -25.96
CA PRO A 342 1.63 -12.80 -24.76
C PRO A 342 1.71 -13.86 -23.64
N PRO A 343 1.90 -13.45 -22.37
CA PRO A 343 1.88 -14.40 -21.25
C PRO A 343 0.52 -15.09 -21.13
N LYS A 344 0.53 -16.34 -20.67
CA LYS A 344 -0.68 -17.11 -20.39
C LYS A 344 -1.07 -16.99 -18.92
N TYR A 345 -2.37 -16.94 -18.64
CA TYR A 345 -2.92 -16.94 -17.29
C TYR A 345 -3.78 -18.19 -17.05
N GLY A 346 -3.10 -19.32 -16.80
CA GLY A 346 -3.77 -20.62 -16.75
C GLY A 346 -4.54 -20.90 -18.05
N ASP A 347 -5.76 -21.41 -17.91
CA ASP A 347 -6.67 -21.71 -19.03
C ASP A 347 -7.66 -20.57 -19.35
N VAL A 348 -7.46 -19.37 -18.80
CA VAL A 348 -8.38 -18.24 -19.00
C VAL A 348 -8.29 -17.73 -20.43
N GLU A 349 -9.39 -17.79 -21.18
CA GLU A 349 -9.48 -17.25 -22.54
C GLU A 349 -9.32 -15.72 -22.53
N THR A 350 -8.23 -15.23 -23.11
CA THR A 350 -8.06 -13.82 -23.42
C THR A 350 -8.87 -13.49 -24.66
N LYS A 351 -9.92 -12.68 -24.54
CA LYS A 351 -10.60 -12.12 -25.73
C LYS A 351 -9.57 -11.30 -26.51
N ASN A 352 -9.22 -11.77 -27.71
CA ASN A 352 -8.41 -11.01 -28.66
C ASN A 352 -9.21 -9.79 -29.12
N PHE A 353 -9.09 -8.67 -28.39
CA PHE A 353 -9.62 -7.40 -28.84
C PHE A 353 -8.73 -6.87 -29.95
N GLY A 354 -9.18 -7.08 -31.19
CA GLY A 354 -8.46 -6.69 -32.39
C GLY A 354 -7.29 -7.63 -32.67
N SER A 355 -7.37 -8.31 -33.80
CA SER A 355 -6.18 -8.90 -34.41
C SER A 355 -5.24 -7.76 -34.82
N VAL A 356 -4.49 -7.19 -33.88
CA VAL A 356 -3.25 -6.49 -34.23
C VAL A 356 -2.32 -7.59 -34.72
N LYS A 357 -2.34 -7.84 -36.04
CA LYS A 357 -1.34 -8.67 -36.71
C LYS A 357 -0.02 -7.92 -36.62
N GLY A 358 0.71 -8.15 -35.54
CA GLY A 358 1.99 -7.53 -35.26
C GLY A 358 2.45 -7.88 -33.84
N PRO A 359 3.75 -7.72 -33.53
CA PRO A 359 4.23 -7.88 -32.16
C PRO A 359 3.42 -7.00 -31.21
N GLN A 360 3.30 -7.36 -29.93
CA GLN A 360 2.73 -6.47 -28.91
C GLN A 360 3.71 -5.30 -28.72
N VAL A 361 3.64 -4.30 -29.59
CA VAL A 361 4.68 -3.27 -29.75
C VAL A 361 4.89 -2.47 -28.46
N SER A 362 3.89 -2.43 -27.58
CA SER A 362 3.97 -1.87 -26.23
C SER A 362 5.05 -2.53 -25.36
N MET A 363 5.17 -3.86 -25.39
CA MET A 363 6.23 -4.56 -24.64
C MET A 363 7.60 -4.40 -25.34
N ILE A 364 7.62 -4.26 -26.67
CA ILE A 364 8.84 -3.90 -27.42
C ILE A 364 9.35 -2.50 -27.05
N ILE A 365 8.44 -1.56 -26.78
CA ILE A 365 8.79 -0.23 -26.26
C ILE A 365 9.34 -0.33 -24.84
N LEU A 366 8.79 -1.22 -24.00
CA LEU A 366 9.35 -1.53 -22.68
C LEU A 366 10.82 -1.97 -22.81
N ILE A 367 11.11 -2.88 -23.75
CA ILE A 367 12.46 -3.39 -24.03
C ILE A 367 13.40 -2.27 -24.51
N LYS A 368 12.94 -1.38 -25.41
CA LYS A 368 13.73 -0.22 -25.84
C LYS A 368 14.10 0.72 -24.69
N LYS A 369 13.28 0.79 -23.64
CA LYS A 369 13.56 1.58 -22.42
C LYS A 369 14.49 0.87 -21.43
N PHE A 370 14.80 -0.41 -21.65
CA PHE A 370 15.77 -1.19 -20.87
C PHE A 370 17.17 -1.22 -21.50
N SER A 371 17.41 -0.54 -22.63
CA SER A 371 18.76 -0.42 -23.21
C SER A 371 19.72 0.17 -22.16
N PHE A 372 20.71 -0.66 -21.80
CA PHE A 372 21.73 -0.43 -20.77
C PHE A 372 22.68 0.71 -21.08
#